data_AF-A0A358JSG2-F1
#
_entry.id   AF-A0A358JSG2-F1
#
_cell.length_a   1.000
_cell.length_b   1.000
_cell.length_c   1.000
_cell.angle_alpha   90.00
_cell.angle_beta   90.00
_cell.angle_gamma   90.00
#
_symmetry.space_group_name_H-M   'P 1'
#
loop_
_entity.id
_entity.type
_entity.pdbx_description
1 polymer ?
#
loop_
_entity_poly.entity_id
_entity_poly.type
_entity_poly.pdbx_seq_one_letter_code
_entity_poly.pdbx_strand_id
1 'polypeptide(L)'
;MELLVTFAPIIVLVLVMYFLMIRPAQKRQKQVQEMQAGLQKGDNVITIGGMHGTVESFDQKHMYLRTDESAVLKFDRVALKEVVK
;
A
#
# COMPACT_ATOMS: atom_id res chain seq x y z
N MET A 1 14.24 -38.06 -19.04
CA MET A 1 14.42 -36.85 -19.88
C MET A 1 13.12 -36.43 -20.55
N GLU A 2 12.37 -37.35 -21.16
CA GLU A 2 11.05 -37.12 -21.79
C GLU A 2 10.06 -36.31 -20.93
N LEU A 3 9.83 -36.71 -19.67
CA LEU A 3 8.90 -36.01 -18.76
C LEU A 3 9.31 -34.54 -18.51
N LEU A 4 10.61 -34.24 -18.44
CA LEU A 4 11.07 -32.86 -18.25
C LEU A 4 10.76 -31.99 -19.46
N VAL A 5 10.89 -32.54 -20.68
CA VAL A 5 10.58 -31.84 -21.93
C VAL A 5 9.06 -31.61 -22.06
N THR A 6 8.25 -32.59 -21.67
CA THR A 6 6.78 -32.48 -21.70
C THR A 6 6.26 -31.41 -20.73
N PHE A 7 6.85 -31.28 -19.53
CA PHE A 7 6.43 -30.28 -18.54
C PHE A 7 7.15 -28.93 -18.67
N ALA A 8 8.22 -28.84 -19.47
CA ALA A 8 8.96 -27.59 -19.71
C ALA A 8 8.07 -26.37 -20.03
N PRO A 9 7.09 -26.42 -20.96
CA PRO A 9 6.25 -25.26 -21.27
C PRO A 9 5.39 -24.81 -20.09
N ILE A 10 4.89 -25.74 -19.27
CA ILE A 10 4.09 -25.44 -18.07
C ILE A 10 4.97 -24.80 -17.00
N ILE A 11 6.18 -25.33 -16.77
CA ILE A 11 7.14 -24.77 -15.81
C ILE A 11 7.53 -23.35 -16.21
N VAL A 12 7.80 -23.10 -17.50
CA VAL A 12 8.12 -21.76 -18.01
C VAL A 12 6.94 -20.79 -17.80
N LEU A 13 5.72 -21.21 -18.11
CA LEU A 13 4.52 -20.38 -17.90
C LEU A 13 4.33 -20.01 -16.42
N VAL A 14 4.47 -20.99 -15.52
CA VAL A 14 4.36 -20.76 -14.07
C VAL A 14 5.45 -19.82 -13.58
N LEU A 15 6.70 -19.96 -14.06
CA LEU A 15 7.80 -19.07 -13.71
C LEU A 15 7.56 -17.63 -14.20
N VAL A 16 7.05 -17.46 -15.42
CA VAL A 16 6.72 -16.14 -15.97
C VAL A 16 5.58 -15.49 -15.20
N MET A 17 4.50 -16.24 -14.92
CA MET A 17 3.38 -15.74 -14.11
C MET A 17 3.78 -15.39 -12.68
N TYR A 18 4.61 -16.24 -12.06
CA TYR A 18 5.20 -15.98 -10.74
C TYR A 18 5.95 -14.64 -10.76
N PHE A 19 6.86 -14.46 -11.73
CA PHE A 19 7.69 -13.28 -11.80
C PHE A 19 6.89 -12.01 -12.11
N LEU A 20 5.89 -12.11 -12.99
CA LEU A 20 5.05 -10.98 -13.38
C LEU A 20 4.06 -10.57 -12.30
N MET A 21 3.52 -11.47 -11.48
CA MET A 21 2.50 -11.12 -10.48
C MET A 21 3.09 -10.87 -9.08
N ILE A 22 3.98 -11.73 -8.61
CA ILE A 22 4.46 -11.69 -7.23
C ILE A 22 5.45 -10.55 -7.01
N ARG A 23 6.31 -10.28 -8.00
CA ARG A 23 7.26 -9.16 -7.91
C ARG A 23 6.57 -7.79 -7.78
N PRO A 24 5.57 -7.41 -8.62
CA PRO A 24 4.88 -6.13 -8.43
C PRO A 24 3.99 -6.12 -7.19
N ALA A 25 3.38 -7.26 -6.80
CA ALA A 25 2.59 -7.34 -5.58
C ALA A 25 3.46 -7.03 -4.33
N GLN A 26 4.66 -7.62 -4.24
CA GLN A 26 5.61 -7.32 -3.18
C GLN A 26 6.06 -5.85 -3.19
N LYS A 27 6.32 -5.27 -4.37
CA LYS A 27 6.70 -3.86 -4.50
C LYS A 27 5.61 -2.92 -3.97
N ARG A 28 4.34 -3.18 -4.31
CA ARG A 28 3.20 -2.38 -3.82
C ARG A 28 3.03 -2.49 -2.31
N GLN A 29 3.17 -3.69 -1.73
CA GLN A 29 3.10 -3.86 -0.27
C GLN A 29 4.21 -3.12 0.46
N LYS A 30 5.45 -3.20 -0.04
CA LYS A 30 6.58 -2.46 0.54
C LYS A 30 6.36 -0.95 0.49
N GLN A 31 5.90 -0.42 -0.64
CA GLN A 31 5.59 1.01 -0.79
C GLN A 31 4.52 1.47 0.21
N VAL A 32 3.46 0.68 0.40
CA VAL A 32 2.41 0.99 1.39
C VAL A 32 2.97 0.97 2.81
N GLN A 33 3.83 0.00 3.16
CA GLN A 33 4.46 -0.08 4.47
C GLN A 33 5.42 1.09 4.73
N GLU A 34 6.27 1.43 3.75
CA GLU A 34 7.23 2.53 3.85
C GLU A 34 6.51 3.88 4.02
N MET A 35 5.44 4.11 3.25
CA MET A 35 4.62 5.31 3.37
C MET A 35 3.94 5.40 4.74
N GLN A 36 3.40 4.29 5.26
CA GLN A 36 2.81 4.27 6.60
C GLN A 36 3.86 4.50 7.69
N ALA A 37 5.09 4.01 7.52
CA ALA A 37 6.17 4.17 8.48
C ALA A 37 6.68 5.62 8.56
N GLY A 38 6.58 6.38 7.47
CA GLY A 38 6.96 7.78 7.41
C GLY A 38 5.94 8.77 7.98
N LEU A 39 4.77 8.31 8.43
CA LEU A 39 3.69 9.17 8.90
C LEU A 39 4.05 9.87 10.22
N GLN A 40 3.93 11.19 10.25
CA GLN A 40 4.13 12.03 11.43
C GLN A 40 2.86 12.78 11.80
N LYS A 41 2.77 13.18 13.08
CA LYS A 41 1.68 14.05 13.53
C LYS A 41 1.88 15.44 12.93
N GLY A 42 0.83 16.01 12.36
CA GLY A 42 0.87 17.29 11.63
C GLY A 42 1.09 17.16 10.13
N ASP A 43 1.32 15.94 9.61
CA ASP A 43 1.44 15.72 8.17
C ASP A 43 0.11 15.99 7.47
N ASN A 44 0.17 16.68 6.33
CA ASN A 44 -0.97 16.75 5.41
C ASN A 44 -0.98 15.49 4.56
N VAL A 45 -2.14 14.86 4.43
CA VAL A 45 -2.27 13.58 3.74
C VAL A 45 -3.42 13.59 2.78
N ILE A 46 -3.28 12.76 1.74
CA ILE A 46 -4.34 12.42 0.81
C ILE A 46 -4.65 10.94 0.99
N THR A 47 -5.92 10.62 1.21
CA THR A 47 -6.38 9.22 1.27
C THR A 47 -6.63 8.66 -0.13
N ILE A 48 -6.77 7.33 -0.26
CA ILE A 48 -7.08 6.66 -1.53
C ILE A 48 -8.38 7.18 -2.15
N GLY A 49 -9.35 7.58 -1.31
CA GLY A 49 -10.62 8.18 -1.74
C GLY A 49 -10.52 9.66 -2.13
N GLY A 50 -9.33 10.27 -2.05
CA GLY A 50 -9.13 11.69 -2.35
C GLY A 50 -9.51 12.64 -1.21
N MET A 51 -9.63 12.15 0.02
CA MET A 51 -9.85 13.02 1.18
C MET A 51 -8.53 13.68 1.59
N HIS A 52 -8.56 15.01 1.78
CA HIS A 52 -7.44 15.81 2.25
C HIS A 52 -7.63 16.19 3.72
N GLY A 53 -6.61 15.98 4.53
CA GLY A 53 -6.64 16.39 5.93
C GLY A 53 -5.28 16.30 6.60
N THR A 54 -5.23 16.72 7.86
CA THR A 54 -3.99 16.75 8.64
C THR A 54 -4.00 15.64 9.69
N VAL A 55 -2.89 14.93 9.86
CA VAL A 55 -2.77 13.85 10.85
C VAL A 55 -2.75 14.41 12.27
N GLU A 56 -3.79 14.12 13.03
CA GLU A 56 -3.88 14.54 14.43
C GLU A 56 -3.30 13.50 15.39
N SER A 57 -3.57 12.23 15.12
CA SER A 57 -3.00 11.09 15.83
C SER A 57 -3.10 9.83 14.97
N PHE A 58 -2.34 8.80 15.32
CA PHE A 58 -2.39 7.51 14.64
C PHE A 58 -1.97 6.38 15.58
N ASP A 59 -2.56 5.22 15.36
CA ASP A 59 -2.26 3.96 16.05
C ASP A 59 -1.66 2.96 15.06
N GLN A 60 -1.57 1.67 15.40
CA GLN A 60 -1.06 0.65 14.46
C GLN A 60 -1.99 0.39 13.27
N LYS A 61 -3.31 0.47 13.46
CA LYS A 61 -4.30 0.18 12.40
C LYS A 61 -4.98 1.42 11.84
N HIS A 62 -5.14 2.46 12.63
CA HIS A 62 -5.98 3.61 12.28
C HIS A 62 -5.17 4.90 12.34
N MET A 63 -5.64 5.90 11.59
CA MET A 63 -5.18 7.28 11.64
C MET A 63 -6.39 8.19 11.81
N TYR A 64 -6.22 9.25 12.59
CA TYR A 64 -7.22 10.26 12.86
C TYR A 64 -6.82 11.52 12.11
N LEU A 65 -7.64 11.89 11.14
CA LEU A 65 -7.39 13.01 10.25
C LEU A 65 -8.33 14.15 10.61
N ARG A 66 -7.76 15.32 10.84
CA ARG A 66 -8.50 16.56 11.01
C ARG A 66 -8.83 17.15 9.64
N THR A 67 -10.10 17.45 9.46
CA THR A 67 -10.63 18.20 8.31
C THR A 67 -10.63 19.70 8.60
N ASP A 68 -10.77 20.51 7.56
CA ASP A 68 -10.79 21.98 7.68
C ASP A 68 -11.92 22.50 8.59
N GLU A 69 -13.04 21.77 8.67
CA GLU A 69 -14.18 22.08 9.54
C GLU A 69 -13.96 21.64 11.01
N SER A 70 -12.72 21.33 11.40
CA SER A 70 -12.33 20.83 12.73
C SER A 70 -12.92 19.47 13.13
N ALA A 71 -13.62 18.78 12.23
CA ALA A 71 -14.07 17.41 12.46
C ALA A 71 -12.89 16.44 12.33
N VAL A 72 -12.77 15.51 13.28
CA VAL A 72 -11.75 14.47 13.28
C VAL A 72 -12.38 13.16 12.79
N LEU A 73 -11.86 12.66 11.68
CA LEU A 73 -12.36 11.47 11.02
C LEU A 73 -11.35 10.32 11.17
N LYS A 74 -11.86 9.13 11.42
CA LYS A 74 -11.06 7.92 11.58
C LYS A 74 -10.95 7.18 10.27
N PHE A 75 -9.71 6.90 9.85
CA PHE A 75 -9.39 6.10 8.66
C PHE A 75 -8.49 4.93 9.02
N ASP A 76 -8.55 3.87 8.22
CA ASP A 76 -7.52 2.84 8.26
C ASP A 76 -6.21 3.38 7.71
N ARG A 77 -5.07 2.98 8.28
CA ARG A 77 -3.74 3.39 7.77
C ARG A 77 -3.48 2.89 6.35
N VAL A 78 -4.14 1.80 5.95
CA VAL A 78 -4.12 1.30 4.58
C VAL A 78 -4.77 2.27 3.60
N ALA A 79 -5.63 3.17 4.06
CA ALA A 79 -6.27 4.19 3.23
C ALA A 79 -5.39 5.41 2.95
N LEU A 80 -4.18 5.50 3.54
CA LEU A 80 -3.20 6.52 3.18
C LEU A 80 -2.75 6.28 1.73
N LYS A 81 -2.75 7.32 0.90
CA LYS A 81 -2.25 7.26 -0.49
C LYS A 81 -0.95 8.04 -0.65
N GLU A 82 -0.87 9.21 0.00
CA GLU A 82 0.29 10.10 -0.11
C GLU A 82 0.36 11.06 1.08
N VAL A 83 1.57 11.43 1.46
CA VAL A 83 1.85 12.51 2.41
C VAL A 83 2.30 13.74 1.62
N VAL A 84 1.53 14.82 1.72
CA VAL A 84 1.80 16.12 1.08
C VAL A 84 2.70 16.91 2.02
N LYS A 85 3.96 17.08 1.62
CA LYS A 85 4.90 17.98 2.30
C LYS A 85 4.61 19.44 1.98
#